data_AF-L8DED2-F1
#
_entry.id   AF-L8DED2-F1
#
_cell.length_a   1.000
_cell.length_b   1.000
_cell.length_c   1.000
_cell.angle_alpha   90.00
_cell.angle_beta   90.00
_cell.angle_gamma   90.00
#
_symmetry.space_group_name_H-M   'P 1'
#
loop_
_entity.id
_entity.type
_entity.pdbx_description
1 polymer ?
#
loop_
_entity_poly.entity_id
_entity_poly.type
_entity_poly.pdbx_seq_one_letter_code
_entity_poly.pdbx_strand_id
1 'polypeptide(L)'
;MGSVLRIGELASYVGVTTRTVRFYHQQGLLDEPQRNTSGYRLYGGEAVLRLSRVVALASAGVPLARVHELLDASQQSLDLALIEIDTGLRNRIERLEEDRDRLQRLRAGDALVLPDVIVGLIEYLREAGIDSEVVDHYRDAWVLTYAVYRPKLDSWLQDFGGVTLRDPGYLALMVRSFRAAELDPDDPKIQQLADDTVEWMVNTWDSDALEWSFERGLDDSAANALLEAQWADRPGWVRVSELIVQGLQDRGVEHSRE
;
A
#
# COMPACT_ATOMS: atom_id res chain seq x y z
N MET A 1 -27.31 22.62 -46.80
CA MET A 1 -26.79 23.69 -45.90
C MET A 1 -25.27 23.64 -45.95
N GLY A 2 -24.64 24.52 -46.72
CA GLY A 2 -23.18 24.55 -46.87
C GLY A 2 -22.61 25.80 -46.22
N SER A 3 -22.51 25.85 -44.90
CA SER A 3 -21.58 26.77 -44.26
C SER A 3 -20.18 26.19 -44.43
N VAL A 4 -19.33 26.91 -45.14
CA VAL A 4 -18.01 26.42 -45.50
C VAL A 4 -16.97 27.10 -44.62
N LEU A 5 -16.38 26.32 -43.72
CA LEU A 5 -15.51 26.79 -42.65
C LEU A 5 -14.07 26.93 -43.12
N ARG A 6 -13.36 27.96 -42.67
CA ARG A 6 -11.90 28.01 -42.75
C ARG A 6 -11.30 27.11 -41.67
N ILE A 7 -10.03 26.74 -41.82
CA ILE A 7 -9.33 25.86 -40.86
C ILE A 7 -9.38 26.39 -39.40
N GLY A 8 -9.36 27.71 -39.20
CA GLY A 8 -9.48 28.33 -37.88
C GLY A 8 -10.86 28.13 -37.25
N GLU A 9 -11.91 28.28 -38.06
CA GLU A 9 -13.29 28.06 -37.61
C GLU A 9 -13.52 26.58 -37.32
N LEU A 10 -13.11 25.69 -38.24
CA LEU A 10 -13.16 24.23 -38.04
C LEU A 10 -12.48 23.82 -36.73
N ALA A 11 -11.26 24.30 -36.50
CA ALA A 11 -10.51 24.02 -35.28
C ALA A 11 -11.26 24.49 -34.02
N SER A 12 -11.84 25.70 -34.07
CA SER A 12 -12.63 26.24 -32.97
C SER A 12 -13.87 25.43 -32.66
N TYR A 13 -14.57 24.89 -33.67
CA TYR A 13 -15.81 24.11 -33.47
C TYR A 13 -15.58 22.81 -32.69
N VAL A 14 -14.40 22.21 -32.83
CA VAL A 14 -14.05 20.94 -32.16
C VAL A 14 -13.08 21.14 -31.00
N GLY A 15 -12.78 22.39 -30.62
CA GLY A 15 -11.92 22.71 -29.48
C GLY A 15 -10.44 22.37 -29.66
N VAL A 16 -9.91 22.37 -30.89
CA VAL A 16 -8.49 22.10 -31.16
C VAL A 16 -7.79 23.30 -31.80
N THR A 17 -6.47 23.23 -31.89
CA THR A 17 -5.70 24.26 -32.60
C THR A 17 -5.67 24.01 -34.11
N THR A 18 -5.46 25.05 -34.91
CA THR A 18 -5.21 24.89 -36.35
C THR A 18 -3.99 24.02 -36.63
N ARG A 19 -2.99 24.02 -35.74
CA ARG A 19 -1.83 23.11 -35.80
C ARG A 19 -2.27 21.65 -35.66
N THR A 20 -3.20 21.36 -34.75
CA THR A 20 -3.77 20.01 -34.57
C THR A 20 -4.51 19.55 -35.82
N VAL A 21 -5.31 20.42 -36.46
CA VAL A 21 -6.00 20.10 -37.72
C VAL A 21 -4.99 19.76 -38.83
N ARG A 22 -3.91 20.55 -38.98
CA ARG A 22 -2.83 20.26 -39.93
C ARG A 22 -2.12 18.95 -39.62
N PHE A 23 -1.92 18.64 -38.35
CA PHE A 23 -1.34 17.37 -37.93
C PHE A 23 -2.24 16.19 -38.35
N TYR A 24 -3.56 16.28 -38.13
CA TYR A 24 -4.47 15.22 -38.58
C TYR A 24 -4.57 15.08 -40.10
N HIS A 25 -4.39 16.16 -40.86
CA HIS A 25 -4.19 16.05 -42.32
C HIS A 25 -2.93 15.25 -42.66
N GLN A 26 -1.80 15.56 -42.02
CA GLN A 26 -0.53 14.83 -42.26
C GLN A 26 -0.61 13.35 -41.88
N GLN A 27 -1.42 13.02 -40.88
CA GLN A 27 -1.66 11.64 -40.45
C GLN A 27 -2.77 10.93 -41.25
N GLY A 28 -3.38 11.59 -42.26
CA GLY A 28 -4.46 11.00 -43.08
C GLY A 28 -5.80 10.84 -42.35
N LEU A 29 -5.96 11.41 -41.16
CA LEU A 29 -7.17 11.28 -40.35
C LEU A 29 -8.27 12.26 -40.78
N LEU A 30 -7.92 13.30 -41.52
CA LEU A 30 -8.83 14.28 -42.09
C LEU A 30 -8.39 14.63 -43.51
N ASP A 31 -9.30 14.64 -44.47
CA ASP A 31 -8.98 15.01 -45.85
C ASP A 31 -8.78 16.52 -45.99
N GLU A 32 -7.73 16.91 -46.72
CA GLU A 32 -7.47 18.32 -46.99
C GLU A 32 -8.23 18.75 -48.26
N PRO A 33 -9.23 19.67 -48.15
CA PRO A 33 -10.03 20.06 -49.30
C PRO A 33 -9.21 20.87 -50.30
N GLN A 34 -9.64 20.83 -51.57
CA GLN A 34 -9.08 21.69 -52.60
C GLN A 34 -9.30 23.17 -52.27
N ARG A 35 -8.40 24.01 -52.79
CA ARG A 35 -8.55 25.46 -52.66
C ARG A 35 -9.69 25.94 -53.57
N ASN A 36 -10.54 26.81 -53.05
CA ASN A 36 -11.56 27.48 -53.84
C ASN A 36 -10.93 28.51 -54.81
N THR A 37 -11.76 29.14 -55.65
CA THR A 37 -11.34 30.19 -56.61
C THR A 37 -10.67 31.40 -55.93
N SER A 38 -10.94 31.64 -54.66
CA SER A 38 -10.30 32.69 -53.85
C SER A 38 -9.04 32.22 -53.11
N GLY A 39 -8.58 30.98 -53.33
CA GLY A 39 -7.37 30.41 -52.76
C GLY A 39 -7.50 29.82 -51.36
N TYR A 40 -8.70 29.81 -50.75
CA TYR A 40 -8.94 29.30 -49.40
C TYR A 40 -9.35 27.83 -49.39
N ARG A 41 -8.92 27.11 -48.35
CA ARG A 41 -9.45 25.79 -48.01
C ARG A 41 -10.70 25.92 -47.17
N LEU A 42 -11.68 25.11 -47.52
CA LEU A 42 -13.07 25.33 -47.18
C LEU A 42 -13.66 23.98 -46.79
N TYR A 43 -14.04 23.85 -45.52
CA TYR A 43 -14.47 22.59 -44.89
C TYR A 43 -15.98 22.58 -44.69
N GLY A 44 -16.63 21.48 -45.09
CA GLY A 44 -18.06 21.27 -44.89
C GLY A 44 -18.38 20.56 -43.57
N GLY A 45 -19.66 20.29 -43.33
CA GLY A 45 -20.13 19.60 -42.13
C GLY A 45 -19.54 18.20 -41.93
N GLU A 46 -19.24 17.47 -43.00
CA GLU A 46 -18.58 16.15 -42.92
C GLU A 46 -17.19 16.24 -42.29
N ALA A 47 -16.42 17.29 -42.63
CA ALA A 47 -15.11 17.50 -42.03
C ALA A 47 -15.23 17.81 -40.53
N VAL A 48 -16.29 18.52 -40.11
CA VAL A 48 -16.59 18.74 -38.69
C VAL A 48 -16.89 17.42 -37.99
N LEU A 49 -17.78 16.59 -38.54
CA LEU A 49 -18.13 15.29 -37.96
C LEU A 49 -16.93 14.35 -37.87
N ARG A 50 -16.15 14.25 -38.95
CA ARG A 50 -14.94 13.41 -38.98
C ARG A 50 -13.92 13.89 -37.94
N LEU A 51 -13.64 15.19 -37.91
CA LEU A 51 -12.70 15.77 -36.95
C LEU A 51 -13.18 15.61 -35.51
N SER A 52 -14.47 15.80 -35.22
CA SER A 52 -15.05 15.53 -33.89
C SER A 52 -14.82 14.08 -33.46
N ARG A 53 -14.99 13.11 -34.36
CA ARG A 53 -14.76 11.69 -34.09
C ARG A 53 -13.29 11.39 -33.81
N VAL A 54 -12.38 11.95 -34.60
CA VAL A 54 -10.92 11.84 -34.38
C VAL A 54 -10.55 12.37 -33.00
N VAL A 55 -11.03 13.56 -32.65
CA VAL A 55 -10.73 14.21 -31.37
C VAL A 55 -11.28 13.41 -30.21
N ALA A 56 -12.51 12.91 -30.30
CA ALA A 56 -13.13 12.10 -29.24
C ALA A 56 -12.33 10.81 -28.98
N LEU A 57 -11.99 10.05 -30.02
CA LEU A 57 -11.21 8.81 -29.88
C LEU A 57 -9.81 9.08 -29.36
N ALA A 58 -9.11 10.07 -29.91
CA ALA A 58 -7.76 10.43 -29.45
C ALA A 58 -7.76 10.90 -27.98
N SER A 59 -8.78 11.66 -27.56
CA SER A 59 -8.93 12.13 -26.18
C SER A 59 -9.27 11.00 -25.20
N ALA A 60 -9.94 9.95 -25.68
CA ALA A 60 -10.18 8.72 -24.92
C ALA A 60 -8.94 7.80 -24.81
N GLY A 61 -7.77 8.23 -25.32
CA GLY A 61 -6.52 7.48 -25.25
C GLY A 61 -6.35 6.46 -26.36
N VAL A 62 -7.21 6.46 -27.39
CA VAL A 62 -7.06 5.56 -28.54
C VAL A 62 -5.85 5.97 -29.39
N PRO A 63 -4.89 5.07 -29.66
CA PRO A 63 -3.74 5.39 -30.51
C PRO A 63 -4.19 5.81 -31.91
N LEU A 64 -3.57 6.86 -32.47
CA LEU A 64 -3.96 7.44 -33.76
C LEU A 64 -3.97 6.43 -34.93
N ALA A 65 -3.07 5.44 -34.89
CA ALA A 65 -3.06 4.35 -35.87
C ALA A 65 -4.39 3.56 -35.85
N ARG A 66 -4.93 3.28 -34.65
CA ARG A 66 -6.22 2.61 -34.49
C ARG A 66 -7.40 3.54 -34.78
N VAL A 67 -7.27 4.84 -34.51
CA VAL A 67 -8.29 5.84 -34.89
C VAL A 67 -8.57 5.76 -36.39
N HIS A 68 -7.54 5.65 -37.23
CA HIS A 68 -7.71 5.54 -38.68
C HIS A 68 -8.62 4.37 -39.07
N GLU A 69 -8.41 3.19 -38.48
CA GLU A 69 -9.22 1.98 -38.74
C GLU A 69 -10.67 2.15 -38.27
N LEU A 70 -10.89 2.90 -37.19
CA LEU A 70 -12.20 3.11 -36.59
C LEU A 70 -13.04 4.19 -37.26
N LEU A 71 -12.42 5.14 -37.97
CA LEU A 71 -13.17 6.21 -38.66
C LEU A 71 -14.06 5.66 -39.78
N ASP A 72 -13.57 4.64 -40.47
CA ASP A 72 -14.23 4.05 -41.63
C ASP A 72 -14.91 2.70 -41.30
N ALA A 73 -14.91 2.32 -40.02
CA ALA A 73 -15.54 1.10 -39.52
C ALA A 73 -17.07 1.19 -39.47
N SER A 74 -17.74 0.04 -39.60
CA SER A 74 -19.17 -0.07 -39.31
C SER A 74 -19.46 0.27 -37.84
N GLN A 75 -20.69 0.68 -37.52
CA GLN A 75 -21.06 0.97 -36.12
C GLN A 75 -20.84 -0.25 -35.21
N GLN A 76 -21.15 -1.46 -35.69
CA GLN A 76 -20.92 -2.69 -34.95
C GLN A 76 -19.42 -2.95 -34.69
N SER A 77 -18.58 -2.71 -35.70
CA SER A 77 -17.12 -2.85 -35.58
C SER A 77 -16.53 -1.81 -34.62
N LEU A 78 -17.06 -0.59 -34.64
CA LEU A 78 -16.67 0.47 -33.71
C LEU A 78 -17.03 0.09 -32.27
N ASP A 79 -18.25 -0.39 -32.02
CA ASP A 79 -18.69 -0.77 -30.69
C ASP A 79 -17.82 -1.89 -30.10
N LEU A 80 -17.49 -2.92 -30.90
CA LEU A 80 -16.58 -3.99 -30.49
C LEU A 80 -15.18 -3.49 -30.15
N ALA A 81 -14.63 -2.59 -30.96
CA ALA A 81 -13.31 -2.02 -30.71
C ALA A 81 -13.29 -1.13 -29.46
N LEU A 82 -14.37 -0.39 -29.18
CA LEU A 82 -14.48 0.39 -27.96
C LEU A 82 -14.52 -0.50 -26.70
N ILE A 83 -15.21 -1.65 -26.76
CA ILE A 83 -15.21 -2.65 -25.67
C ILE A 83 -13.80 -3.23 -25.46
N GLU A 84 -13.09 -3.55 -26.54
CA GLU A 84 -11.71 -4.04 -26.49
C GLU A 84 -10.78 -3.02 -25.81
N ILE A 85 -10.88 -1.76 -26.21
CA ILE A 85 -10.09 -0.65 -25.64
C ILE A 85 -10.41 -0.46 -24.16
N ASP A 86 -11.70 -0.42 -23.78
CA ASP A 86 -12.13 -0.28 -22.38
C ASP A 86 -11.59 -1.42 -21.51
N THR A 87 -11.67 -2.65 -22.01
CA THR A 87 -11.11 -3.83 -21.34
C THR A 87 -9.59 -3.70 -21.14
N GLY A 88 -8.87 -3.25 -22.17
CA GLY A 88 -7.43 -3.00 -22.09
C GLY A 88 -7.07 -1.91 -21.07
N LEU A 89 -7.87 -0.85 -20.98
CA LEU A 89 -7.71 0.22 -19.99
C LEU A 89 -7.95 -0.29 -18.57
N ARG A 90 -9.02 -1.05 -18.32
CA ARG A 90 -9.30 -1.67 -17.00
C ARG A 90 -8.15 -2.55 -16.54
N ASN A 91 -7.67 -3.45 -17.41
CA ASN A 91 -6.52 -4.31 -17.09
C ASN A 91 -5.25 -3.51 -16.79
N ARG A 92 -5.09 -2.32 -17.39
CA ARG A 92 -3.94 -1.45 -17.11
C ARG A 92 -4.11 -0.69 -15.79
N ILE A 93 -5.33 -0.29 -15.45
CA ILE A 93 -5.65 0.31 -14.15
C ILE A 93 -5.35 -0.69 -13.04
N GLU A 94 -5.85 -1.92 -13.15
CA GLU A 94 -5.59 -2.99 -12.17
C GLU A 94 -4.10 -3.21 -11.94
N ARG A 95 -3.30 -3.34 -13.02
CA ARG A 95 -1.83 -3.46 -12.91
C ARG A 95 -1.18 -2.24 -12.25
N LEU A 96 -1.65 -1.03 -12.55
CA LEU A 96 -1.10 0.19 -11.95
C LEU A 96 -1.46 0.30 -10.45
N GLU A 97 -2.63 -0.20 -10.05
CA GLU A 97 -3.03 -0.30 -8.65
C GLU A 97 -2.18 -1.34 -7.92
N GLU A 98 -1.94 -2.52 -8.50
CA GLU A 98 -1.03 -3.53 -7.96
C GLU A 98 0.41 -3.00 -7.79
N ASP A 99 0.93 -2.29 -8.79
CA ASP A 99 2.25 -1.67 -8.72
C ASP A 99 2.31 -0.60 -7.63
N ARG A 100 1.26 0.20 -7.48
CA ARG A 100 1.14 1.21 -6.41
C ARG A 100 1.13 0.55 -5.04
N ASP A 101 0.38 -0.52 -4.86
CA ASP A 101 0.34 -1.27 -3.61
C ASP A 101 1.71 -1.88 -3.27
N ARG A 102 2.40 -2.45 -4.27
CA ARG A 102 3.77 -2.96 -4.10
C ARG A 102 4.74 -1.84 -3.69
N LEU A 103 4.64 -0.66 -4.30
CA LEU A 103 5.45 0.50 -3.92
C LEU A 103 5.13 1.00 -2.51
N GLN A 104 3.85 1.00 -2.12
CA GLN A 104 3.44 1.34 -0.76
C GLN A 104 4.01 0.36 0.25
N ARG A 105 3.96 -0.95 -0.02
CA ARG A 105 4.61 -1.96 0.84
C ARG A 105 6.13 -1.78 0.88
N LEU A 106 6.79 -1.45 -0.25
CA LEU A 106 8.23 -1.17 -0.27
C LEU A 106 8.61 0.08 0.50
N ARG A 107 7.79 1.14 0.43
CA ARG A 107 8.02 2.40 1.15
C ARG A 107 7.70 2.27 2.63
N ALA A 108 6.62 1.56 2.95
CA ALA A 108 6.34 1.16 4.31
C ALA A 108 7.50 0.33 4.83
N GLY A 109 8.20 -0.41 3.95
CA GLY A 109 9.41 -1.27 4.06
C GLY A 109 9.11 -2.75 4.32
N ASP A 110 7.84 -3.12 4.17
CA ASP A 110 7.30 -4.46 4.46
C ASP A 110 7.58 -5.44 3.32
N ALA A 111 7.81 -4.92 2.11
CA ALA A 111 7.81 -5.70 0.88
C ALA A 111 8.98 -6.68 0.68
N LEU A 112 9.79 -6.97 1.69
CA LEU A 112 10.77 -8.05 1.58
C LEU A 112 10.83 -9.06 2.73
N VAL A 113 10.28 -8.82 3.92
CA VAL A 113 10.68 -9.70 5.04
C VAL A 113 9.61 -9.99 6.09
N LEU A 114 8.51 -9.25 6.26
CA LEU A 114 7.63 -9.48 7.42
C LEU A 114 6.28 -10.13 7.07
N PRO A 115 5.85 -11.15 7.83
CA PRO A 115 4.49 -11.68 7.79
C PRO A 115 3.42 -10.62 8.09
N ASP A 116 2.24 -10.76 7.46
CA ASP A 116 1.12 -9.81 7.56
C ASP A 116 0.70 -9.48 9.00
N VAL A 117 0.85 -10.44 9.91
CA VAL A 117 0.50 -10.25 11.32
C VAL A 117 1.44 -9.27 12.03
N ILE A 118 2.72 -9.23 11.65
CA ILE A 118 3.68 -8.24 12.18
C ILE A 118 3.45 -6.88 11.51
N VAL A 119 3.13 -6.87 10.21
CA VAL A 119 2.76 -5.63 9.52
C VAL A 119 1.54 -4.98 10.17
N GLY A 120 0.50 -5.76 10.47
CA GLY A 120 -0.70 -5.27 11.17
C GLY A 120 -0.40 -4.72 12.57
N LEU A 121 0.52 -5.34 13.32
CA LEU A 121 1.00 -4.82 14.60
C LEU A 121 1.67 -3.45 14.42
N ILE A 122 2.57 -3.32 13.43
CA ILE A 122 3.29 -2.06 13.16
C ILE A 122 2.31 -0.95 12.76
N GLU A 123 1.34 -1.26 11.89
CA GLU A 123 0.30 -0.31 11.49
C GLU A 123 -0.55 0.13 12.68
N TYR A 124 -0.95 -0.82 13.54
CA TYR A 124 -1.70 -0.51 14.77
C TYR A 124 -0.94 0.46 15.68
N LEU A 125 0.37 0.27 15.87
CA LEU A 125 1.20 1.18 16.67
C LEU A 125 1.26 2.59 16.06
N ARG A 126 1.35 2.71 14.74
CA ARG A 126 1.30 4.01 14.04
C ARG A 126 -0.06 4.69 14.23
N GLU A 127 -1.15 3.95 14.08
CA GLU A 127 -2.52 4.46 14.26
C GLU A 127 -2.79 4.89 15.71
N ALA A 128 -2.18 4.21 16.68
CA ALA A 128 -2.23 4.56 18.10
C ALA A 128 -1.41 5.83 18.46
N GLY A 129 -0.72 6.43 17.48
CA GLY A 129 0.03 7.67 17.63
C GLY A 129 1.38 7.49 18.33
N ILE A 130 1.98 6.30 18.26
CA ILE A 130 3.38 6.11 18.68
C ILE A 130 4.28 6.84 17.68
N ASP A 131 5.34 7.45 18.19
CA ASP A 131 6.29 8.21 17.38
C ASP A 131 6.86 7.37 16.23
N SER A 132 6.91 7.95 15.02
CA SER A 132 7.27 7.22 13.81
C SER A 132 8.70 6.70 13.83
N GLU A 133 9.65 7.41 14.47
CA GLU A 133 11.03 6.96 14.57
C GLU A 133 11.13 5.70 15.45
N VAL A 134 10.35 5.67 16.53
CA VAL A 134 10.25 4.51 17.43
C VAL A 134 9.62 3.31 16.72
N VAL A 135 8.54 3.53 15.97
CA VAL A 135 7.87 2.45 15.23
C VAL A 135 8.76 1.92 14.11
N ASP A 136 9.46 2.80 13.38
CA ASP A 136 10.37 2.38 12.31
C ASP A 136 11.56 1.61 12.86
N HIS A 137 12.11 2.00 14.01
CA HIS A 137 13.16 1.23 14.69
C HIS A 137 12.67 -0.16 15.11
N TYR A 138 11.48 -0.23 15.72
CA TYR A 138 10.86 -1.50 16.11
C TYR A 138 10.62 -2.43 14.92
N ARG A 139 10.16 -1.84 13.81
CA ARG A 139 10.01 -2.55 12.54
C ARG A 139 11.34 -3.09 12.05
N ASP A 140 12.41 -2.29 12.08
CA ASP A 140 13.71 -2.69 11.57
C ASP A 140 14.28 -3.87 12.38
N ALA A 141 14.05 -3.90 13.70
CA ALA A 141 14.39 -5.05 14.51
C ALA A 141 13.60 -6.29 14.09
N TRP A 142 12.28 -6.19 13.85
CA TRP A 142 11.51 -7.31 13.31
C TRP A 142 12.07 -7.81 11.98
N VAL A 143 12.45 -6.90 11.07
CA VAL A 143 13.05 -7.25 9.78
C VAL A 143 14.35 -8.03 9.98
N LEU A 144 15.23 -7.56 10.87
CA LEU A 144 16.49 -8.21 11.18
C LEU A 144 16.28 -9.58 11.83
N THR A 145 15.41 -9.67 12.84
CA THR A 145 15.10 -10.94 13.52
C THR A 145 14.51 -11.94 12.55
N TYR A 146 13.56 -11.52 11.71
CA TYR A 146 12.94 -12.40 10.71
C TYR A 146 13.90 -12.80 9.59
N ALA A 147 14.84 -11.93 9.19
CA ALA A 147 15.87 -12.29 8.23
C ALA A 147 16.79 -13.41 8.74
N VAL A 148 17.11 -13.43 10.04
CA VAL A 148 18.03 -14.41 10.65
C VAL A 148 17.30 -15.69 11.09
N TYR A 149 16.06 -15.57 11.59
CA TYR A 149 15.36 -16.65 12.30
C TYR A 149 14.06 -17.11 11.63
N ARG A 150 13.89 -16.84 10.32
CA ARG A 150 12.65 -17.08 9.56
C ARG A 150 11.91 -18.39 9.90
N PRO A 151 12.51 -19.60 9.84
CA PRO A 151 11.75 -20.83 10.04
C PRO A 151 11.19 -20.98 11.46
N LYS A 152 11.94 -20.51 12.47
CA LYS A 152 11.50 -20.54 13.88
C LYS A 152 10.37 -19.54 14.10
N LEU A 153 10.54 -18.31 13.61
CA LEU A 153 9.52 -17.27 13.71
C LEU A 153 8.25 -17.63 12.93
N ASP A 154 8.36 -18.30 11.79
CA ASP A 154 7.18 -18.79 11.07
C ASP A 154 6.39 -19.81 11.88
N SER A 155 7.05 -20.77 12.52
CA SER A 155 6.38 -21.73 13.42
C SER A 155 5.73 -21.01 14.59
N TRP A 156 6.47 -20.11 15.26
CA TRP A 156 5.95 -19.36 16.39
C TRP A 156 4.75 -18.46 16.00
N LEU A 157 4.80 -17.80 14.84
CA LEU A 157 3.69 -16.99 14.34
C LEU A 157 2.47 -17.84 13.96
N GLN A 158 2.66 -19.06 13.45
CA GLN A 158 1.55 -19.97 13.14
C GLN A 158 0.86 -20.47 14.42
N ASP A 159 1.64 -20.84 15.42
CA ASP A 159 1.13 -21.49 16.62
C ASP A 159 0.66 -20.49 17.69
N PHE A 160 1.32 -19.34 17.80
CA PHE A 160 1.13 -18.39 18.91
C PHE A 160 0.94 -16.94 18.44
N GLY A 161 1.91 -16.40 17.69
CA GLY A 161 1.91 -14.97 17.33
C GLY A 161 0.70 -14.56 16.48
N GLY A 162 0.12 -15.47 15.71
CA GLY A 162 -1.05 -15.23 14.88
C GLY A 162 -2.33 -14.89 15.65
N VAL A 163 -2.47 -15.39 16.88
CA VAL A 163 -3.61 -15.10 17.78
C VAL A 163 -3.27 -13.92 18.67
N THR A 164 -2.12 -13.97 19.35
CA THR A 164 -1.70 -12.95 20.32
C THR A 164 -1.51 -11.58 19.70
N LEU A 165 -0.80 -11.47 18.57
CA LEU A 165 -0.54 -10.17 17.92
C LEU A 165 -1.79 -9.57 17.26
N ARG A 166 -2.92 -10.30 17.23
CA ARG A 166 -4.22 -9.80 16.78
C ARG A 166 -5.18 -9.54 17.94
N ASP A 167 -4.82 -9.91 19.17
CA ASP A 167 -5.67 -9.71 20.33
C ASP A 167 -5.70 -8.22 20.71
N PRO A 168 -6.89 -7.59 20.81
CA PRO A 168 -6.99 -6.18 21.16
C PRO A 168 -6.43 -5.86 22.55
N GLY A 169 -6.50 -6.79 23.51
CA GLY A 169 -5.94 -6.63 24.84
C GLY A 169 -4.41 -6.58 24.80
N TYR A 170 -3.79 -7.51 24.09
CA TYR A 170 -2.34 -7.51 23.85
C TYR A 170 -1.87 -6.25 23.13
N LEU A 171 -2.56 -5.85 22.05
CA LEU A 171 -2.23 -4.65 21.29
C LEU A 171 -2.31 -3.37 22.14
N ALA A 172 -3.30 -3.28 23.02
CA ALA A 172 -3.41 -2.17 23.97
C ALA A 172 -2.26 -2.16 25.00
N LEU A 173 -1.84 -3.34 25.49
CA LEU A 173 -0.66 -3.47 26.37
C LEU A 173 0.62 -3.06 25.64
N MET A 174 0.78 -3.43 24.38
CA MET A 174 1.92 -3.01 23.55
C MET A 174 1.99 -1.48 23.47
N VAL A 175 0.91 -0.81 23.08
CA VAL A 175 0.87 0.67 23.02
C VAL A 175 1.24 1.31 24.36
N ARG A 176 0.74 0.76 25.48
CA ARG A 176 1.09 1.26 26.82
C ARG A 176 2.56 1.05 27.15
N SER A 177 3.15 -0.07 26.72
CA SER A 177 4.55 -0.40 26.94
C SER A 177 5.49 0.50 26.13
N PHE A 178 5.16 0.79 24.87
CA PHE A 178 5.88 1.78 24.05
C PHE A 178 5.89 3.17 24.71
N ARG A 179 4.77 3.58 25.31
CA ARG A 179 4.66 4.85 26.04
C ARG A 179 5.40 4.83 27.38
N ALA A 180 5.41 3.68 28.06
CA ALA A 180 6.11 3.52 29.33
C ALA A 180 7.64 3.52 29.17
N ALA A 181 8.15 3.12 28.00
CA ALA A 181 9.57 3.12 27.70
C ALA A 181 10.22 4.51 27.81
N GLU A 182 9.45 5.59 27.71
CA GLU A 182 9.91 6.99 27.84
C GLU A 182 9.73 7.56 29.26
N LEU A 183 9.10 6.81 30.17
CA LEU A 183 8.86 7.24 31.55
C LEU A 183 10.08 7.03 32.43
N ASP A 184 10.10 7.76 33.55
CA ASP A 184 11.04 7.53 34.64
C ASP A 184 10.82 6.12 35.22
N PRO A 185 11.88 5.31 35.47
CA PRO A 185 11.76 3.97 36.05
C PRO A 185 10.96 3.88 37.35
N ASP A 186 10.94 4.96 38.13
CA ASP A 186 10.21 5.03 39.39
C ASP A 186 8.76 5.55 39.22
N ASP A 187 8.30 5.83 37.99
CA ASP A 187 6.93 6.25 37.72
C ASP A 187 5.95 5.12 38.10
N PRO A 188 4.93 5.39 38.95
CA PRO A 188 3.97 4.37 39.38
C PRO A 188 3.22 3.69 38.22
N LYS A 189 3.16 4.32 37.04
CA LYS A 189 2.57 3.72 35.83
C LYS A 189 3.35 2.52 35.31
N ILE A 190 4.65 2.43 35.58
CA ILE A 190 5.49 1.28 35.21
C ILE A 190 5.06 0.04 36.00
N GLN A 191 4.88 0.19 37.33
CA GLN A 191 4.39 -0.90 38.17
C GLN A 191 2.98 -1.33 37.74
N GLN A 192 2.08 -0.37 37.52
CA GLN A 192 0.72 -0.68 37.08
C GLN A 192 0.70 -1.40 35.72
N LEU A 193 1.56 -1.00 34.78
CA LEU A 193 1.67 -1.69 33.49
C LEU A 193 2.16 -3.12 33.67
N ALA A 194 3.16 -3.34 34.51
CA ALA A 194 3.68 -4.68 34.79
C ALA A 194 2.60 -5.58 35.40
N ASP A 195 1.88 -5.09 36.42
CA ASP A 195 0.79 -5.81 37.08
C ASP A 195 -0.32 -6.17 36.09
N ASP A 196 -0.77 -5.21 35.28
CA ASP A 196 -1.79 -5.43 34.25
C ASP A 196 -1.34 -6.44 33.19
N THR A 197 -0.05 -6.42 32.84
CA THR A 197 0.52 -7.35 31.85
C THR A 197 0.58 -8.76 32.40
N VAL A 198 1.04 -8.93 33.65
CA VAL A 198 1.06 -10.22 34.36
C VAL A 198 -0.36 -10.76 34.53
N GLU A 199 -1.32 -9.91 34.91
CA GLU A 199 -2.71 -10.31 35.03
C GLU A 199 -3.30 -10.75 33.69
N TRP A 200 -3.07 -9.98 32.61
CA TRP A 200 -3.54 -10.34 31.29
C TRP A 200 -2.90 -11.65 30.81
N MET A 201 -1.59 -11.85 30.99
CA MET A 201 -0.89 -13.08 30.62
C MET A 201 -1.48 -14.30 31.35
N VAL A 202 -1.68 -14.21 32.67
CA VAL A 202 -2.21 -15.33 33.47
C VAL A 202 -3.68 -15.63 33.18
N ASN A 203 -4.49 -14.61 32.89
CA ASN A 203 -5.93 -14.79 32.67
C ASN A 203 -6.27 -15.16 31.21
N THR A 204 -5.42 -14.77 30.26
CA THR A 204 -5.68 -14.95 28.82
C THR A 204 -4.92 -16.14 28.26
N TRP A 205 -3.77 -16.50 28.84
CA TRP A 205 -3.00 -17.65 28.43
C TRP A 205 -3.22 -18.82 29.40
N ASP A 206 -3.50 -20.00 28.86
CA ASP A 206 -3.43 -21.24 29.63
C ASP A 206 -1.96 -21.56 29.98
N SER A 207 -1.72 -22.36 31.03
CA SER A 207 -0.36 -22.72 31.48
C SER A 207 0.49 -23.26 30.34
N ASP A 208 -0.11 -24.08 29.48
CA ASP A 208 0.55 -24.70 28.34
C ASP A 208 0.97 -23.66 27.28
N ALA A 209 0.22 -22.57 27.11
CA ALA A 209 0.55 -21.49 26.18
C ALA A 209 1.66 -20.57 26.72
N LEU A 210 1.66 -20.32 28.04
CA LEU A 210 2.75 -19.64 28.76
C LEU A 210 4.05 -20.45 28.64
N GLU A 211 3.99 -21.73 28.99
CA GLU A 211 5.12 -22.67 28.93
C GLU A 211 5.66 -22.78 27.50
N TRP A 212 4.79 -22.91 26.49
CA TRP A 212 5.20 -22.98 25.08
C TRP A 212 5.83 -21.67 24.56
N SER A 213 5.35 -20.50 25.00
CA SER A 213 5.95 -19.20 24.66
C SER A 213 7.37 -19.06 25.21
N PHE A 214 7.62 -19.53 26.44
CA PHE A 214 8.93 -19.47 27.09
C PHE A 214 9.89 -20.58 26.66
N GLU A 215 9.40 -21.78 26.36
CA GLU A 215 10.24 -22.93 25.97
C GLU A 215 10.54 -23.04 24.47
N ARG A 216 9.64 -22.57 23.58
CA ARG A 216 9.75 -22.86 22.13
C ARG A 216 9.67 -21.66 21.20
N GLY A 217 9.10 -20.54 21.65
CA GLY A 217 8.81 -19.40 20.75
C GLY A 217 10.02 -18.53 20.41
N LEU A 218 10.89 -18.30 21.40
CA LEU A 218 12.05 -17.41 21.30
C LEU A 218 13.24 -17.86 22.17
N ASP A 219 13.39 -19.17 22.42
CA ASP A 219 14.59 -19.70 23.11
C ASP A 219 15.88 -19.61 22.25
N ASP A 220 15.77 -19.05 21.04
CA ASP A 220 16.92 -18.39 20.44
C ASP A 220 17.17 -17.10 21.20
N SER A 221 17.90 -17.21 22.32
CA SER A 221 18.30 -16.07 23.18
C SER A 221 18.85 -14.90 22.36
N ALA A 222 19.42 -15.16 21.18
CA ALA A 222 19.89 -14.14 20.26
C ALA A 222 18.77 -13.45 19.47
N ALA A 223 17.68 -14.13 19.08
CA ALA A 223 16.50 -13.51 18.49
C ALA A 223 15.78 -12.62 19.50
N ASN A 224 15.58 -13.14 20.73
CA ASN A 224 14.99 -12.36 21.80
C ASN A 224 15.90 -11.19 22.21
N ALA A 225 17.21 -11.42 22.36
CA ALA A 225 18.16 -10.36 22.64
C ALA A 225 18.19 -9.30 21.53
N LEU A 226 17.96 -9.65 20.26
CA LEU A 226 17.91 -8.64 19.19
C LEU A 226 16.63 -7.80 19.27
N LEU A 227 15.49 -8.41 19.63
CA LEU A 227 14.23 -7.72 19.92
C LEU A 227 14.24 -6.97 21.25
N GLU A 228 15.06 -7.35 22.24
CA GLU A 228 15.19 -6.65 23.51
C GLU A 228 16.26 -5.57 23.48
N ALA A 229 17.35 -5.78 22.74
CA ALA A 229 18.48 -4.85 22.66
C ALA A 229 18.08 -3.47 22.13
N GLN A 230 17.05 -3.40 21.28
CA GLN A 230 16.47 -2.15 20.79
C GLN A 230 15.84 -1.29 21.90
N TRP A 231 15.57 -1.87 23.07
CA TRP A 231 15.00 -1.21 24.23
C TRP A 231 15.99 -1.07 25.40
N ALA A 232 17.22 -1.56 25.24
CA ALA A 232 18.20 -1.62 26.33
C ALA A 232 18.65 -0.24 26.83
N ASP A 233 18.51 0.80 26.01
CA ASP A 233 18.80 2.19 26.37
C ASP A 233 17.58 2.93 26.96
N ARG A 234 16.43 2.26 27.09
CA ARG A 234 15.18 2.81 27.63
C ARG A 234 14.91 2.28 29.03
N PRO A 235 15.24 3.03 30.08
CA PRO A 235 15.23 2.50 31.44
C PRO A 235 13.82 2.19 31.95
N GLY A 236 12.79 2.89 31.45
CA GLY A 236 11.39 2.57 31.74
C GLY A 236 10.96 1.20 31.20
N TRP A 237 11.42 0.82 30.00
CA TRP A 237 11.14 -0.50 29.43
C TRP A 237 11.83 -1.60 30.22
N VAL A 238 13.14 -1.44 30.48
CA VAL A 238 13.92 -2.40 31.27
C VAL A 238 13.22 -2.68 32.60
N ARG A 239 12.73 -1.62 33.27
CA ARG A 239 12.03 -1.74 34.54
C ARG A 239 10.69 -2.48 34.41
N VAL A 240 9.89 -2.20 33.38
CA VAL A 240 8.64 -2.94 33.10
C VAL A 240 8.93 -4.42 32.89
N SER A 241 9.93 -4.76 32.07
CA SER A 241 10.32 -6.14 31.79
C SER A 241 10.75 -6.89 33.06
N GLU A 242 11.56 -6.27 33.92
CA GLU A 242 11.96 -6.86 35.20
C GLU A 242 10.75 -7.18 36.09
N LEU A 243 9.81 -6.24 36.20
CA LEU A 243 8.63 -6.39 37.03
C LEU A 243 7.66 -7.45 36.49
N ILE A 244 7.53 -7.58 35.17
CA ILE A 244 6.74 -8.65 34.55
C ILE A 244 7.34 -10.02 34.89
N VAL A 245 8.66 -10.17 34.73
CA VAL A 245 9.36 -11.43 35.07
C VAL A 245 9.17 -11.77 36.54
N GLN A 246 9.35 -10.79 37.43
CA GLN A 246 9.16 -11.00 38.87
C GLN A 246 7.70 -11.38 39.19
N GLY A 247 6.71 -10.70 38.61
CA GLY A 247 5.30 -10.99 38.85
C GLY A 247 4.85 -12.36 38.32
N LEU A 248 5.44 -12.85 37.24
CA LEU A 248 5.22 -14.21 36.74
C LEU A 248 5.84 -15.27 37.68
N GLN A 249 7.05 -15.03 38.17
CA GLN A 249 7.72 -15.90 39.14
C GLN A 249 6.95 -16.00 40.46
N ASP A 250 6.45 -14.86 40.97
CA ASP A 250 5.62 -14.81 42.18
C ASP A 250 4.32 -15.60 42.06
N ARG A 251 3.84 -15.83 40.83
CA ARG A 251 2.65 -16.65 40.52
C ARG A 251 2.97 -18.10 40.17
N GLY A 252 4.24 -18.53 40.30
CA GLY A 252 4.68 -19.91 40.10
C GLY A 252 4.87 -20.32 38.64
N VAL A 253 4.99 -19.36 37.72
CA VAL A 253 5.37 -19.60 36.32
C VAL A 253 6.90 -19.55 36.25
N GLU A 254 7.57 -20.70 36.36
CA GLU A 254 9.03 -20.80 36.26
C GLU A 254 9.48 -20.93 34.79
N HIS A 255 10.54 -20.21 34.44
CA HIS A 255 11.22 -20.34 33.16
C HIS A 255 12.24 -21.48 33.29
N SER A 256 11.98 -22.64 32.67
CA SER A 256 12.99 -23.70 32.56
C SER A 256 14.18 -23.15 31.78
N ARG A 257 15.30 -22.92 32.47
CA ARG A 257 16.62 -22.70 31.85
C ARG A 257 17.34 -24.05 31.85
N GLU A 258 17.43 -24.70 30.69
CA GLU A 258 18.50 -25.67 30.40
C GLU A 258 19.29 -25.22 29.16
#